data_AF-A0A5M5ZXN0-F1
#
_entry.id   AF-A0A5M5ZXN0-F1
#
_cell.length_a   1.000
_cell.length_b   1.000
_cell.length_c   1.000
_cell.angle_alpha   90.00
_cell.angle_beta   90.00
_cell.angle_gamma   90.00
#
_symmetry.space_group_name_H-M   'P 1'
#
loop_
_entity.id
_entity.type
_entity.pdbx_description
1 polymer ?
#
loop_
_entity_poly.entity_id
_entity_poly.type
_entity_poly.pdbx_seq_one_letter_code
_entity_poly.pdbx_strand_id
1 'polypeptide(L)'
;MWGKLYRKSSLNAANIQPTGITTGEDLAFNLQLFPYLSKIYILKECGYNYRFGGMTTRYNTCLLPDLKKLYYIKKALIDKYQYHKVSDYIRIELKNVLKSDICQMIAFKVRSPKEIKNRISEELKDPIYKDIMQVQNHPAFLEDPFIKAIAAYDSNMRYDLCKKQVKKEIPIRLLKKIISFILIHI
;
A
#
# COMPACT_ATOMS: atom_id res chain seq x y z
N MET A 1 12.13 -11.98 7.77
CA MET A 1 11.86 -11.50 6.39
C MET A 1 12.13 -12.63 5.41
N TRP A 2 11.13 -12.99 4.61
CA TRP A 2 11.25 -14.12 3.68
C TRP A 2 12.10 -13.77 2.44
N GLY A 3 12.80 -14.77 1.91
CA GLY A 3 13.61 -14.64 0.68
C GLY A 3 14.80 -13.69 0.79
N LYS A 4 15.28 -13.38 2.00
CA LYS A 4 16.44 -12.49 2.23
C LYS A 4 17.32 -13.04 3.35
N LEU A 5 18.64 -12.90 3.19
CA LEU A 5 19.63 -13.25 4.20
C LEU A 5 20.39 -12.00 4.63
N TYR A 6 20.52 -11.79 5.94
CA TYR A 6 21.18 -10.61 6.50
C TYR A 6 22.34 -11.01 7.41
N ARG A 7 23.41 -10.22 7.40
CA ARG A 7 24.50 -10.37 8.36
C ARG A 7 24.00 -9.99 9.76
N LYS A 8 24.29 -10.81 10.76
CA LYS A 8 23.95 -10.55 12.17
C LYS A 8 24.47 -9.19 12.65
N SER A 9 25.68 -8.81 12.24
CA SER A 9 26.27 -7.51 12.61
C SER A 9 25.45 -6.33 12.10
N SER A 10 24.91 -6.38 10.87
CA SER A 10 24.03 -5.35 10.34
C SER A 10 22.70 -5.25 11.10
N LEU A 11 22.13 -6.39 11.50
CA LEU A 11 20.91 -6.42 12.32
C LEU A 11 21.14 -5.79 13.70
N ASN A 12 22.25 -6.14 14.34
CA ASN A 12 22.63 -5.57 15.63
C ASN A 12 22.87 -4.06 15.54
N ALA A 13 23.58 -3.61 14.50
CA ALA A 13 23.86 -2.19 14.28
C ALA A 13 22.59 -1.37 13.99
N ALA A 14 21.62 -1.94 13.26
CA ALA A 14 20.36 -1.27 12.96
C ALA A 14 19.45 -1.12 14.18
N ASN A 15 19.63 -1.95 15.22
CA ASN A 15 18.84 -1.96 16.45
C ASN A 15 17.33 -1.79 16.17
N ILE A 16 16.79 -2.66 15.31
CA ILE A 16 15.45 -2.53 14.74
C ILE A 16 14.40 -2.50 15.85
N GLN A 17 13.57 -1.45 15.84
CA GLN A 17 12.52 -1.25 16.81
C GLN A 17 11.16 -1.68 16.25
N PRO A 18 10.26 -2.25 17.09
CA PRO A 18 8.87 -2.46 16.71
C PRO A 18 8.19 -1.14 16.34
N THR A 19 7.50 -1.11 15.21
CA THR A 19 6.79 0.10 14.73
C THR A 19 5.29 0.09 15.07
N GLY A 20 4.77 -1.02 15.61
CA GLY A 20 3.35 -1.15 15.94
C GLY A 20 2.42 -1.19 14.73
N ILE A 21 2.96 -1.49 13.54
CA ILE A 21 2.16 -1.76 12.34
C ILE A 21 2.04 -3.27 12.12
N THR A 22 0.87 -3.71 11.67
CA THR A 22 0.58 -5.11 11.33
C THR A 22 0.63 -5.34 9.83
N THR A 23 0.30 -4.32 9.03
CA THR A 23 0.38 -4.38 7.56
C THR A 23 1.55 -3.57 7.05
N GLY A 24 2.45 -4.21 6.29
CA GLY A 24 3.67 -3.58 5.79
C GLY A 24 4.81 -3.57 6.82
N GLU A 25 4.72 -4.46 7.81
CA GLU A 25 5.74 -4.72 8.82
C GLU A 25 7.09 -5.09 8.19
N ASP A 26 7.01 -5.81 7.06
CA ASP A 26 8.14 -6.25 6.27
C ASP A 26 8.89 -5.06 5.63
N LEU A 27 8.14 -4.08 5.13
CA LEU A 27 8.64 -2.82 4.62
C LEU A 27 9.21 -1.94 5.74
N ALA A 28 8.51 -1.82 6.88
CA ALA A 28 9.03 -1.07 8.04
C ALA A 28 10.34 -1.65 8.58
N PHE A 29 10.46 -2.98 8.63
CA PHE A 29 11.71 -3.66 8.98
C PHE A 29 12.84 -3.25 8.02
N ASN A 30 12.60 -3.33 6.71
CA ASN A 30 13.61 -3.00 5.71
C ASN A 30 14.03 -1.53 5.77
N LEU A 31 13.08 -0.61 5.99
CA LEU A 31 13.37 0.83 6.09
C LEU A 31 14.32 1.17 7.25
N GLN A 32 14.23 0.44 8.36
CA GLN A 32 15.15 0.61 9.50
C GLN A 32 16.52 -0.03 9.23
N LEU A 33 16.56 -1.15 8.51
CA LEU A 33 17.78 -1.91 8.28
C LEU A 33 18.64 -1.38 7.13
N PHE A 34 18.02 -0.92 6.04
CA PHE A 34 18.72 -0.59 4.79
C PHE A 34 19.81 0.48 4.93
N PRO A 35 19.67 1.52 5.77
CA PRO A 35 20.74 2.49 6.01
C PRO A 35 22.03 1.87 6.57
N TYR A 36 21.97 0.66 7.15
CA TYR A 36 23.12 -0.06 7.75
C TYR A 36 23.69 -1.13 6.82
N LEU A 37 23.20 -1.23 5.58
CA LEU A 37 23.70 -2.16 4.58
C LEU A 37 24.71 -1.47 3.67
N SER A 38 25.93 -2.00 3.58
CA SER A 38 26.97 -1.48 2.70
C SER A 38 26.96 -2.11 1.29
N LYS A 39 26.44 -3.34 1.16
CA LYS A 39 26.34 -4.08 -0.10
C LYS A 39 25.07 -4.90 -0.11
N ILE A 40 24.40 -4.95 -1.26
CA ILE A 40 23.24 -5.80 -1.51
C ILE A 40 23.57 -6.66 -2.73
N TYR A 41 23.41 -7.97 -2.60
CA TYR A 41 23.56 -8.93 -3.70
C TYR A 41 22.20 -9.56 -4.00
N ILE A 42 21.85 -9.65 -5.28
CA ILE A 42 20.59 -10.25 -5.73
C ILE A 42 20.94 -11.54 -6.46
N LEU A 43 20.52 -12.67 -5.87
CA LEU A 43 20.62 -13.97 -6.50
C LEU A 43 19.52 -14.12 -7.56
N LYS A 44 19.90 -14.52 -8.79
CA LYS A 44 18.95 -14.69 -9.90
C LYS A 44 18.22 -16.04 -9.88
N GLU A 45 18.72 -16.99 -9.11
CA GLU A 45 18.18 -18.34 -9.02
C GLU A 45 16.90 -18.38 -8.20
N CYS A 46 15.98 -19.28 -8.57
CA CYS A 46 14.74 -19.49 -7.82
C CYS A 46 15.02 -20.29 -6.53
N GLY A 47 15.45 -19.59 -5.49
CA GLY A 47 15.73 -20.18 -4.17
C GLY A 47 14.57 -20.07 -3.16
N TYR A 48 13.49 -19.35 -3.50
CA TYR A 48 12.34 -19.15 -2.63
C TYR A 48 11.04 -19.13 -3.43
N ASN A 49 10.15 -20.08 -3.14
CA ASN A 49 8.85 -20.18 -3.80
C ASN A 49 7.77 -19.46 -2.97
N TYR A 50 7.15 -18.44 -3.56
CA TYR A 50 6.05 -17.73 -2.92
C TYR A 50 4.76 -18.55 -3.00
N ARG A 51 4.13 -18.80 -1.85
CA ARG A 51 2.84 -19.50 -1.80
C ARG A 51 1.74 -18.64 -2.43
N PHE A 52 1.01 -19.19 -3.38
CA PHE A 52 -0.18 -18.54 -3.92
C PHE A 52 -1.34 -18.56 -2.91
N GLY A 53 -2.04 -17.42 -2.75
CA GLY A 53 -3.11 -17.22 -1.76
C GLY A 53 -2.65 -16.54 -0.47
N GLY A 54 -3.58 -16.22 0.45
CA GLY A 54 -3.25 -15.64 1.76
C GLY A 54 -4.12 -14.45 2.19
N MET A 55 -3.57 -13.55 3.01
CA MET A 55 -4.28 -12.42 3.65
C MET A 55 -4.98 -11.47 2.66
N THR A 56 -4.57 -11.45 1.38
CA THR A 56 -5.15 -10.59 0.33
C THR A 56 -6.49 -11.07 -0.20
N THR A 57 -7.01 -12.19 0.32
CA THR A 57 -8.30 -12.78 -0.07
C THR A 57 -9.50 -12.24 0.72
N ARG A 58 -9.25 -11.35 1.70
CA ARG A 58 -10.26 -10.72 2.56
C ARG A 58 -10.02 -9.22 2.65
N TYR A 59 -11.00 -8.48 3.15
CA TYR A 59 -10.81 -7.08 3.50
C TYR A 59 -9.84 -6.96 4.68
N ASN A 60 -8.75 -6.20 4.49
CA ASN A 60 -7.81 -5.90 5.56
C ASN A 60 -8.17 -4.57 6.24
N THR A 61 -8.76 -4.65 7.44
CA THR A 61 -9.15 -3.49 8.25
C THR A 61 -7.98 -2.63 8.71
N CYS A 62 -6.76 -3.20 8.77
CA CYS A 62 -5.56 -2.51 9.22
C CYS A 62 -4.77 -1.85 8.07
N LEU A 63 -5.12 -2.12 6.80
CA LEU A 63 -4.37 -1.65 5.63
C LEU A 63 -4.17 -0.13 5.64
N LEU A 64 -5.26 0.63 5.64
CA LEU A 64 -5.21 2.08 5.59
C LEU A 64 -4.54 2.70 6.82
N PRO A 65 -4.95 2.38 8.07
CA PRO A 65 -4.33 3.00 9.24
C PRO A 65 -2.84 2.67 9.38
N ASP A 66 -2.41 1.44 9.10
CA ASP A 66 -1.00 1.06 9.23
C ASP A 66 -0.14 1.68 8.12
N LEU A 67 -0.62 1.72 6.88
CA LEU A 67 0.15 2.31 5.79
C LEU A 67 0.19 3.84 5.86
N LYS A 68 -0.78 4.49 6.55
CA LYS A 68 -0.66 5.91 6.95
C LYS A 68 0.44 6.13 7.98
N LYS A 69 0.55 5.28 9.01
CA LYS A 69 1.70 5.32 9.93
C LYS A 69 3.03 5.13 9.18
N LEU A 70 3.06 4.18 8.24
CA LEU A 70 4.23 3.91 7.43
C LEU A 70 4.61 5.09 6.52
N TYR A 71 3.64 5.85 6.01
CA TYR A 71 3.89 7.10 5.28
C TYR A 71 4.66 8.11 6.16
N TYR A 72 4.23 8.33 7.41
CA TYR A 72 4.95 9.23 8.33
C TYR A 72 6.35 8.71 8.69
N ILE A 73 6.52 7.41 8.89
CA ILE A 73 7.84 6.79 9.10
C ILE A 73 8.75 7.08 7.90
N LYS A 74 8.27 6.89 6.68
CA LYS A 74 9.03 7.19 5.45
C LYS A 74 9.38 8.66 5.36
N LYS A 75 8.45 9.57 5.66
CA LYS A 75 8.69 11.02 5.67
C LYS A 75 9.80 11.40 6.66
N ALA A 76 9.73 10.89 7.89
CA ALA A 76 10.78 11.11 8.89
C ALA A 76 12.16 10.55 8.45
N LEU A 77 12.19 9.42 7.76
CA LEU A 77 13.44 8.85 7.23
C LEU A 77 13.98 9.66 6.05
N ILE A 78 13.12 10.16 5.16
CA ILE A 78 13.51 11.06 4.06
C ILE A 78 14.20 12.29 4.64
N ASP A 79 13.62 12.91 5.67
CA ASP A 79 14.19 14.07 6.34
C ASP A 79 15.50 13.70 7.05
N LYS A 80 15.54 12.59 7.80
CA LYS A 80 16.75 12.13 8.51
C LYS A 80 17.93 11.91 7.57
N TYR A 81 17.70 11.31 6.40
CA TYR A 81 18.75 10.96 5.43
C TYR A 81 18.85 11.96 4.27
N GLN A 82 18.11 13.06 4.30
CA GLN A 82 18.06 14.09 3.25
C GLN A 82 17.80 13.53 1.84
N TYR A 83 16.93 12.51 1.75
CA TYR A 83 16.68 11.76 0.52
C TYR A 83 15.41 12.22 -0.22
N HIS A 84 15.26 13.53 -0.41
CA HIS A 84 14.01 14.17 -0.87
C HIS A 84 13.51 13.74 -2.25
N LYS A 85 14.37 13.13 -3.08
CA LYS A 85 13.98 12.65 -4.42
C LYS A 85 12.91 11.56 -4.43
N VAL A 86 12.58 10.97 -3.27
CA VAL A 86 11.51 9.95 -3.17
C VAL A 86 10.20 10.46 -2.59
N SER A 87 10.11 11.74 -2.24
CA SER A 87 8.92 12.34 -1.64
C SER A 87 7.67 12.16 -2.50
N ASP A 88 7.80 12.25 -3.83
CA ASP A 88 6.67 12.03 -4.73
C ASP A 88 6.19 10.57 -4.74
N TYR A 89 7.10 9.61 -4.66
CA TYR A 89 6.73 8.19 -4.64
C TYR A 89 5.92 7.82 -3.40
N ILE A 90 6.25 8.37 -2.22
CA ILE A 90 5.50 8.07 -1.00
C ILE A 90 4.10 8.72 -1.03
N ARG A 91 3.94 9.89 -1.69
CA ARG A 91 2.64 10.54 -1.91
C ARG A 91 1.78 9.76 -2.89
N ILE A 92 2.38 9.25 -3.97
CA ILE A 92 1.73 8.38 -4.94
C ILE A 92 1.26 7.08 -4.26
N GLU A 93 2.11 6.50 -3.42
CA GLU A 93 1.77 5.32 -2.63
C GLU A 93 0.59 5.59 -1.70
N LEU A 94 0.58 6.72 -0.97
CA LEU A 94 -0.55 7.09 -0.10
C LEU A 94 -1.88 7.16 -0.87
N LYS A 95 -1.90 7.72 -2.08
CA LYS A 95 -3.09 7.67 -2.94
C LYS A 95 -3.50 6.23 -3.24
N ASN A 96 -2.55 5.38 -3.63
CA ASN A 96 -2.82 4.00 -4.00
C ASN A 96 -3.34 3.18 -2.82
N VAL A 97 -2.86 3.45 -1.61
CA VAL A 97 -3.35 2.83 -0.37
C VAL A 97 -4.81 3.16 -0.13
N LEU A 98 -5.20 4.45 -0.18
CA LEU A 98 -6.59 4.85 0.00
C LEU A 98 -7.49 4.24 -1.08
N LYS A 99 -7.03 4.25 -2.34
CA LYS A 99 -7.75 3.61 -3.44
C LYS A 99 -7.95 2.10 -3.21
N SER A 100 -6.91 1.41 -2.72
CA SER A 100 -6.96 -0.02 -2.40
C SER A 100 -7.96 -0.34 -1.30
N ASP A 101 -7.96 0.43 -0.20
CA ASP A 101 -8.92 0.26 0.91
C ASP A 101 -10.38 0.41 0.42
N ILE A 102 -10.67 1.44 -0.38
CA ILE A 102 -12.01 1.65 -0.96
C ILE A 102 -12.40 0.48 -1.89
N CYS A 103 -11.49 0.08 -2.78
CA CYS A 103 -11.72 -1.06 -3.68
C CYS A 103 -11.99 -2.36 -2.91
N GLN A 104 -11.29 -2.61 -1.79
CA GLN A 104 -11.53 -3.79 -0.97
C GLN A 104 -12.89 -3.72 -0.27
N MET A 105 -13.25 -2.58 0.33
CA MET A 105 -14.57 -2.41 0.96
C MET A 105 -15.71 -2.70 -0.03
N ILE A 106 -15.59 -2.23 -1.27
CA ILE A 106 -16.56 -2.49 -2.35
C ILE A 106 -16.55 -3.97 -2.74
N ALA A 107 -15.38 -4.53 -3.03
CA ALA A 107 -15.26 -5.88 -3.57
C ALA A 107 -15.71 -6.97 -2.58
N PHE A 108 -15.48 -6.75 -1.29
CA PHE A 108 -15.87 -7.67 -0.22
C PHE A 108 -17.22 -7.31 0.41
N LYS A 109 -17.92 -6.30 -0.12
CA LYS A 109 -19.26 -5.88 0.34
C LYS A 109 -19.32 -5.66 1.86
N VAL A 110 -18.27 -5.06 2.41
CA VAL A 110 -18.09 -4.94 3.88
C VAL A 110 -19.17 -4.04 4.50
N ARG A 111 -19.69 -3.08 3.71
CA ARG A 111 -20.72 -2.11 4.10
C ARG A 111 -21.59 -1.71 2.91
N SER A 112 -22.69 -1.02 3.19
CA SER A 112 -23.54 -0.44 2.14
C SER A 112 -22.81 0.67 1.36
N PRO A 113 -23.20 0.97 0.10
CA PRO A 113 -22.63 2.07 -0.67
C PRO A 113 -22.66 3.43 0.07
N LYS A 114 -23.75 3.71 0.81
CA LYS A 114 -23.91 4.94 1.58
C LYS A 114 -22.88 5.03 2.71
N GLU A 115 -22.70 3.96 3.47
CA GLU A 115 -21.70 3.93 4.55
C GLU A 115 -20.27 4.05 4.03
N ILE A 116 -19.94 3.41 2.90
CA ILE A 116 -18.60 3.53 2.29
C ILE A 116 -18.35 4.98 1.88
N LYS A 117 -19.31 5.63 1.22
CA LYS A 117 -19.20 7.04 0.83
C LYS A 117 -19.02 7.96 2.04
N ASN A 118 -19.78 7.74 3.12
CA ASN A 118 -19.62 8.49 4.37
C ASN A 118 -18.23 8.30 4.97
N ARG A 119 -17.72 7.06 5.01
CA ARG A 119 -16.37 6.77 5.51
C ARG A 119 -15.28 7.44 4.67
N ILE A 120 -15.43 7.44 3.34
CA ILE A 120 -14.53 8.19 2.45
C ILE A 120 -14.58 9.67 2.83
N SER A 121 -15.79 10.25 2.96
CA SER A 121 -15.95 11.66 3.31
C SER A 121 -15.25 12.02 4.63
N GLU A 122 -15.36 11.18 5.65
CA GLU A 122 -14.66 11.38 6.92
C GLU A 122 -13.15 11.24 6.79
N GLU A 123 -12.68 10.21 6.07
CA GLU A 123 -11.24 9.98 5.86
C GLU A 123 -10.57 11.17 5.16
N LEU A 124 -11.24 11.83 4.20
CA LEU A 124 -10.68 12.97 3.49
C LEU A 124 -10.50 14.23 4.31
N LYS A 125 -11.07 14.28 5.53
CA LYS A 125 -10.79 15.37 6.46
C LYS A 125 -9.38 15.31 7.03
N ASP A 126 -8.72 14.15 6.94
CA ASP A 126 -7.34 14.01 7.41
C ASP A 126 -6.39 14.89 6.57
N PRO A 127 -5.62 15.80 7.19
CA PRO A 127 -4.71 16.69 6.47
C PRO A 127 -3.60 15.96 5.70
N ILE A 128 -3.33 14.68 6.00
CA ILE A 128 -2.37 13.85 5.25
C ILE A 128 -2.63 13.87 3.74
N TYR A 129 -3.89 14.00 3.32
CA TYR A 129 -4.26 13.99 1.90
C TYR A 129 -3.90 15.28 1.17
N LYS A 130 -3.60 16.37 1.89
CA LYS A 130 -3.05 17.60 1.31
C LYS A 130 -1.63 17.37 0.78
N ASP A 131 -0.87 16.46 1.38
CA ASP A 131 0.49 16.14 0.92
C ASP A 131 0.48 15.53 -0.49
N ILE A 132 -0.60 14.85 -0.90
CA ILE A 132 -0.70 14.24 -2.24
C ILE A 132 -0.65 15.31 -3.33
N MET A 133 -1.15 16.53 -3.07
CA MET A 133 -1.14 17.62 -4.04
C MET A 133 0.26 18.24 -4.23
N GLN A 134 1.24 17.88 -3.40
CA GLN A 134 2.60 18.40 -3.47
C GLN A 134 3.50 17.61 -4.43
N VAL A 135 2.94 16.69 -5.22
CA VAL A 135 3.71 15.93 -6.23
C VAL A 135 4.18 16.89 -7.33
N GLN A 136 5.49 16.92 -7.60
CA GLN A 136 6.10 17.87 -8.55
C GLN A 136 6.59 17.18 -9.83
N ASN A 137 7.23 16.02 -9.71
CA ASN A 137 7.94 15.37 -10.82
C ASN A 137 7.04 14.50 -11.71
N HIS A 138 5.75 14.43 -11.41
CA HIS A 138 4.79 13.61 -12.13
C HIS A 138 3.51 14.42 -12.42
N PRO A 139 3.53 15.40 -13.34
CA PRO A 139 2.37 16.28 -13.58
C PRO A 139 1.12 15.50 -14.02
N ALA A 140 1.28 14.45 -14.83
CA ALA A 140 0.17 13.57 -15.23
C ALA A 140 -0.51 12.85 -14.04
N PHE A 141 0.15 12.75 -12.88
CA PHE A 141 -0.46 12.22 -11.67
C PHE A 141 -1.59 13.15 -11.17
N LEU A 142 -1.41 14.47 -11.24
CA LEU A 142 -2.41 15.44 -10.80
C LEU A 142 -3.64 15.45 -11.72
N GLU A 143 -3.48 15.00 -12.96
CA GLU A 143 -4.58 14.85 -13.91
C GLU A 143 -5.45 13.61 -13.67
N ASP A 144 -5.02 12.67 -12.81
CA ASP A 144 -5.79 11.47 -12.46
C ASP A 144 -7.16 11.88 -11.87
N PRO A 145 -8.30 11.37 -12.41
CA PRO A 145 -9.62 11.70 -11.90
C PRO A 145 -9.82 11.40 -10.41
N PHE A 146 -9.14 10.37 -9.90
CA PHE A 146 -9.15 10.06 -8.48
C PHE A 146 -8.43 11.13 -7.65
N ILE A 147 -7.36 11.72 -8.19
CA ILE A 147 -6.62 12.84 -7.60
C ILE A 147 -7.46 14.11 -7.56
N LYS A 148 -8.08 14.47 -8.68
CA LYS A 148 -9.03 15.59 -8.76
C LYS A 148 -10.17 15.44 -7.74
N ALA A 149 -10.69 14.23 -7.57
CA ALA A 149 -11.72 13.94 -6.57
C ALA A 149 -11.20 14.00 -5.12
N ILE A 150 -9.89 13.84 -4.86
CA ILE A 150 -9.30 14.14 -3.54
C ILE A 150 -9.37 15.65 -3.29
N ALA A 151 -8.88 16.45 -4.25
CA ALA A 151 -8.82 17.89 -4.12
C ALA A 151 -10.20 18.53 -3.93
N ALA A 152 -11.23 17.97 -4.58
CA ALA A 152 -12.61 18.42 -4.48
C ALA A 152 -13.39 17.85 -3.28
N TYR A 153 -12.78 17.02 -2.42
CA TYR A 153 -13.45 16.29 -1.33
C TYR A 153 -14.67 15.45 -1.80
N ASP A 154 -14.64 14.97 -3.05
CA ASP A 154 -15.77 14.28 -3.67
C ASP A 154 -15.76 12.78 -3.36
N SER A 155 -16.46 12.40 -2.30
CA SER A 155 -16.60 10.99 -1.89
C SER A 155 -17.39 10.14 -2.88
N ASN A 156 -18.33 10.73 -3.64
CA ASN A 156 -19.16 10.03 -4.61
C ASN A 156 -18.33 9.59 -5.81
N MET A 157 -17.62 10.54 -6.42
CA MET A 157 -16.78 10.27 -7.58
C MET A 157 -15.70 9.21 -7.27
N ARG A 158 -15.11 9.26 -6.08
CA ARG A 158 -14.12 8.26 -5.66
C ARG A 158 -14.70 6.86 -5.50
N TYR A 159 -15.88 6.76 -4.90
CA TYR A 159 -16.60 5.51 -4.80
C TYR A 159 -16.89 4.94 -6.20
N ASP A 160 -17.37 5.77 -7.12
CA ASP A 160 -17.75 5.34 -8.46
C ASP A 160 -16.54 4.92 -9.31
N LEU A 161 -15.42 5.66 -9.23
CA LEU A 161 -14.14 5.28 -9.84
C LEU A 161 -13.66 3.92 -9.33
N CYS A 162 -13.69 3.70 -8.01
CA CYS A 162 -13.28 2.43 -7.41
C CYS A 162 -14.24 1.30 -7.77
N LYS A 163 -15.55 1.55 -7.78
CA LYS A 163 -16.57 0.57 -8.20
C LYS A 163 -16.37 0.15 -9.65
N LYS A 164 -16.07 1.09 -10.55
CA LYS A 164 -15.75 0.80 -11.95
C LYS A 164 -14.51 -0.09 -12.07
N GLN A 165 -13.47 0.18 -11.30
CA GLN A 165 -12.28 -0.67 -11.25
C GLN A 165 -12.59 -2.08 -10.72
N VAL A 166 -13.27 -2.18 -9.56
CA VAL A 166 -13.63 -3.48 -8.98
C VAL A 166 -14.44 -4.32 -9.96
N LYS A 167 -15.41 -3.73 -10.67
CA LYS A 167 -16.18 -4.44 -11.71
C LYS A 167 -15.29 -5.05 -12.79
N LYS A 168 -14.24 -4.35 -13.24
CA LYS A 168 -13.28 -4.85 -14.24
C LYS A 168 -12.44 -6.01 -13.70
N GLU A 169 -12.20 -6.07 -12.40
CA GLU A 169 -11.39 -7.12 -11.77
C GLU A 169 -12.19 -8.40 -11.45
N ILE A 170 -13.53 -8.34 -11.44
CA ILE A 170 -14.39 -9.51 -11.13
C ILE A 170 -14.06 -10.73 -12.00
N PRO A 171 -14.00 -10.63 -13.35
CA PRO A 171 -13.72 -11.79 -14.19
C PRO A 171 -12.37 -12.44 -13.87
N ILE A 172 -11.34 -11.60 -13.66
CA ILE A 172 -9.99 -12.06 -13.31
C ILE A 172 -9.98 -12.78 -11.95
N ARG A 173 -10.72 -12.25 -10.97
CA ARG A 173 -10.83 -12.88 -9.64
C ARG A 173 -11.54 -14.23 -9.71
N LEU A 174 -12.58 -14.36 -10.53
CA LEU A 174 -13.28 -15.63 -10.74
C LEU A 174 -12.36 -16.66 -11.42
N LEU A 175 -11.64 -16.25 -12.47
CA LEU A 175 -10.66 -17.10 -13.15
C LEU A 175 -9.57 -17.61 -12.19
N LYS A 176 -9.02 -16.71 -11.37
CA LYS A 176 -8.00 -17.09 -10.36
C LYS A 176 -8.53 -18.11 -9.34
N LYS A 177 -9.81 -18.01 -8.95
CA LYS A 177 -10.43 -19.00 -8.05
C LYS A 177 -10.53 -20.38 -8.71
N ILE A 178 -10.93 -20.43 -9.98
CA ILE A 178 -11.04 -21.68 -10.74
C ILE A 178 -9.65 -22.33 -10.89
N ILE A 179 -8.65 -21.58 -11.34
CA ILE A 179 -7.27 -22.07 -11.48
C ILE A 179 -6.73 -22.57 -10.14
N SER A 180 -6.94 -21.81 -9.05
CA SER A 180 -6.51 -22.21 -7.72
C SER A 180 -7.18 -23.51 -7.26
N PHE A 181 -8.46 -23.72 -7.58
CA PHE A 181 -9.16 -24.96 -7.26
C PHE A 181 -8.54 -26.14 -8.00
N ILE A 182 -8.30 -26.01 -9.31
CA ILE A 182 -7.69 -27.05 -10.14
C ILE A 182 -6.30 -27.42 -9.61
N LEU A 183 -5.43 -26.43 -9.34
CA LEU A 183 -4.07 -26.66 -8.88
C LEU A 183 -3.96 -27.27 -7.47
N ILE A 184 -5.03 -27.25 -6.67
CA ILE A 184 -5.06 -27.90 -5.35
C ILE A 184 -5.48 -29.37 -5.45
N HIS A 185 -6.23 -29.74 -6.50
CA HIS A 185 -6.82 -31.08 -6.68
C HIS A 185 -6.11 -31.90 -7.78
N ILE A 186 -4.95 -31.45 -8.24
CA ILE A 186 -3.99 -32.20 -9.06
C ILE A 186 -2.76 -32.42 -8.19
#